data_AF-A0A7Y5KFB4-F1
#
_entry.id   AF-A0A7Y5KFB4-F1
#
_cell.length_a   1.000
_cell.length_b   1.000
_cell.length_c   1.000
_cell.angle_alpha   90.00
_cell.angle_beta   90.00
_cell.angle_gamma   90.00
#
_symmetry.space_group_name_H-M   'P 1'
#
loop_
_entity.id
_entity.type
_entity.pdbx_description
1 polymer ?
#
loop_
_entity_poly.entity_id
_entity_poly.type
_entity_poly.pdbx_seq_one_letter_code
_entity_poly.pdbx_strand_id
1 'polypeptide(L)'
;MRIVCLPLFIVLTFFASIGFDTHLVQSNAARLPNREELWRSMMESRRLVVIHSGADERTAQGYREYLSNARMRRFPLTIATDAEFAVDSLAHVPLRVLGAFSTNRLIQNLLPGLPLAQIPGGFRFSGKEYRDSSDVVSLFYPNPLNPRMQLRLTTGNSDAAILHYLNNRQLYGVETGDYCVISKGRIDLIGFFQDAGTHAWQTAHAREYRLDSEQTPSFESEHFSFIVHGQNFKHEELQKFAEQQETKLHVLLQRLNISKAQADNLLKLTVHLWSTLEEKALFTRRSELCHADWSRWEVHLIWNDKTRGDDFMAEAECFIQKLLPQTASAALREGLAVALSQNWRGVGFEAWAARLLATNNFVPLAELFQPEIWRAESPIARQIQLGSFVDFLLKHFSAEEFKQLYRAWPQSGAPQNFPRGETWASLNKKWEEAARSMAPLAPRHKQPQTISSKNFHRGFCYAHEGYQIFNGYMGHRSREALQKLAEMGVNAVSITPFGYLRDPNQPEFLRRSEGVNSENDESLFASMYWAQELGMHAMLKPHILMAGPRWGWPGDVTMNSPQDWEKFFDCYERWMRHYALLAEMYGFDSLCL
;
A
#
# COMPACT_ATOMS: atom_id res chain seq x y z
N MET A 1 21.50 51.78 -3.28
CA MET A 1 20.29 52.32 -2.63
C MET A 1 19.13 52.07 -3.60
N ARG A 2 18.42 50.95 -3.51
CA ARG A 2 17.09 50.73 -2.90
C ARG A 2 15.99 50.46 -3.98
N ILE A 3 15.60 49.18 -4.07
CA ILE A 3 14.22 48.60 -4.11
C ILE A 3 13.28 48.93 -5.31
N VAL A 4 12.58 47.86 -5.76
CA VAL A 4 11.30 47.75 -6.54
C VAL A 4 11.45 47.07 -7.93
N CYS A 5 10.72 46.01 -8.30
CA CYS A 5 10.29 44.78 -7.58
C CYS A 5 9.82 43.67 -8.57
N LEU A 6 9.82 42.42 -8.11
CA LEU A 6 9.10 41.23 -8.62
C LEU A 6 8.46 40.55 -7.37
N PRO A 7 7.47 39.62 -7.42
CA PRO A 7 6.93 38.93 -8.61
C PRO A 7 5.41 38.57 -8.57
N LEU A 8 5.03 37.67 -9.49
CA LEU A 8 4.03 36.58 -9.35
C LEU A 8 2.52 36.88 -9.57
N PHE A 9 2.13 36.83 -10.85
CA PHE A 9 1.33 35.73 -11.44
C PHE A 9 0.58 34.73 -10.52
N ILE A 10 -0.26 35.20 -9.59
CA ILE A 10 -1.33 34.42 -8.95
C ILE A 10 -2.66 35.19 -9.08
N VAL A 11 -3.22 35.23 -10.30
CA VAL A 11 -4.53 35.87 -10.58
C VAL A 11 -5.40 35.07 -11.57
N LEU A 12 -4.80 34.31 -12.49
CA LEU A 12 -5.53 33.66 -13.61
C LEU A 12 -6.10 32.25 -13.33
N THR A 13 -6.47 31.98 -12.08
CA THR A 13 -7.34 30.85 -11.68
C THR A 13 -8.41 31.27 -10.67
N PHE A 14 -8.73 32.56 -10.56
CA PHE A 14 -9.71 33.09 -9.59
C PHE A 14 -10.88 33.90 -10.17
N PHE A 15 -11.02 33.97 -11.51
CA PHE A 15 -12.07 34.75 -12.19
C PHE A 15 -12.78 33.97 -13.32
N ALA A 16 -13.18 32.72 -13.06
CA ALA A 16 -13.98 31.90 -13.98
C ALA A 16 -15.13 31.14 -13.29
N SER A 17 -15.68 31.70 -12.20
CA SER A 17 -16.79 31.09 -11.45
C SER A 17 -17.81 32.10 -10.89
N ILE A 18 -17.74 33.38 -11.29
CA ILE A 18 -18.79 34.38 -11.00
C ILE A 18 -19.80 34.40 -12.15
N GLY A 19 -20.50 33.27 -12.31
CA GLY A 19 -21.76 33.19 -13.05
C GLY A 19 -22.90 33.30 -12.05
N PHE A 20 -23.54 34.47 -11.97
CA PHE A 20 -24.70 34.70 -11.10
C PHE A 20 -25.93 33.99 -11.68
N ASP A 21 -26.21 32.77 -11.22
CA ASP A 21 -27.45 32.06 -11.56
C ASP A 21 -28.50 32.24 -10.45
N THR A 22 -29.10 33.43 -10.41
CA THR A 22 -30.18 33.78 -9.46
C THR A 22 -31.54 33.25 -9.92
N HIS A 23 -31.65 31.94 -10.17
CA HIS A 23 -32.92 31.27 -10.41
C HIS A 23 -32.92 29.83 -9.86
N LEU A 24 -33.22 29.66 -8.56
CA LEU A 24 -33.83 28.44 -7.99
C LEU A 24 -34.27 28.65 -6.52
N VAL A 25 -35.17 29.61 -6.29
CA VAL A 25 -35.95 29.68 -5.04
C VAL A 25 -37.38 29.23 -5.35
N GLN A 26 -37.59 27.91 -5.36
CA GLN A 26 -38.92 27.30 -5.23
C GLN A 26 -38.81 25.89 -4.64
N SER A 27 -39.48 25.71 -3.49
CA SER A 27 -39.79 24.45 -2.78
C SER A 27 -38.82 23.26 -2.94
N ASN A 28 -37.92 23.08 -1.96
CA ASN A 28 -37.40 21.76 -1.62
C ASN A 28 -37.72 21.46 -0.15
N ALA A 29 -38.33 20.31 0.13
CA ALA A 29 -38.27 19.72 1.46
C ALA A 29 -36.78 19.56 1.83
N ALA A 30 -36.40 19.93 3.06
CA ALA A 30 -35.01 20.27 3.41
C ALA A 30 -33.99 19.18 3.03
N ARG A 31 -33.34 19.35 1.87
CA ARG A 31 -32.34 18.41 1.35
C ARG A 31 -31.12 18.43 2.28
N LEU A 32 -30.65 17.24 2.66
CA LEU A 32 -29.35 17.10 3.31
C LEU A 32 -28.24 17.65 2.38
N PRO A 33 -27.18 18.26 2.93
CA PRO A 33 -26.06 18.74 2.13
C PRO A 33 -25.29 17.58 1.52
N ASN A 34 -24.63 17.82 0.40
CA ASN A 34 -23.66 16.88 -0.16
C ASN A 34 -22.30 16.99 0.56
N ARG A 35 -21.35 16.11 0.21
CA ARG A 35 -20.00 16.08 0.81
C ARG A 35 -19.20 17.36 0.58
N GLU A 36 -19.42 18.04 -0.55
CA GLU A 36 -18.74 19.30 -0.87
C GLU A 36 -19.24 20.46 -0.01
N GLU A 37 -20.56 20.56 0.19
CA GLU A 37 -21.19 21.55 1.08
C GLU A 37 -20.66 21.42 2.53
N LEU A 38 -20.50 20.18 3.04
CA LEU A 38 -19.89 19.90 4.34
C LEU A 38 -18.39 20.26 4.40
N TRP A 39 -17.65 20.02 3.31
CA TRP A 39 -16.23 20.38 3.22
C TRP A 39 -16.03 21.90 3.18
N ARG A 40 -16.91 22.63 2.47
CA ARG A 40 -16.92 24.10 2.46
C ARG A 40 -17.22 24.65 3.85
N SER A 41 -18.25 24.14 4.55
CA SER A 41 -18.57 24.62 5.91
C SER A 41 -17.45 24.34 6.93
N MET A 42 -16.71 23.24 6.76
CA MET A 42 -15.46 22.99 7.52
C MET A 42 -14.40 24.07 7.26
N MET A 43 -14.14 24.40 5.99
CA MET A 43 -13.14 25.40 5.59
C MET A 43 -13.51 26.81 6.05
N GLU A 44 -14.78 27.19 5.96
CA GLU A 44 -15.33 28.47 6.39
C GLU A 44 -15.29 28.65 7.92
N SER A 45 -15.54 27.58 8.67
CA SER A 45 -15.55 27.62 10.15
C SER A 45 -14.19 27.94 10.77
N ARG A 46 -13.09 27.67 10.05
CA ARG A 46 -11.69 27.93 10.47
C ARG A 46 -11.27 27.35 11.83
N ARG A 47 -12.05 26.44 12.41
CA ARG A 47 -11.78 25.72 13.67
C ARG A 47 -12.42 24.33 13.62
N LEU A 48 -11.87 23.39 14.38
CA LEU A 48 -12.48 22.09 14.63
C LEU A 48 -12.58 21.86 16.14
N VAL A 49 -13.76 21.45 16.61
CA VAL A 49 -13.96 21.00 17.99
C VAL A 49 -13.80 19.49 18.06
N VAL A 50 -13.02 19.00 19.01
CA VAL A 50 -12.81 17.57 19.29
C VAL A 50 -13.32 17.27 20.70
N ILE A 51 -14.36 16.45 20.78
CA ILE A 51 -14.93 15.98 22.05
C ILE A 51 -14.53 14.52 22.25
N HIS A 52 -13.81 14.22 23.33
CA HIS A 52 -13.46 12.85 23.71
C HIS A 52 -14.16 12.39 24.99
N SER A 53 -14.14 11.09 25.29
CA SER A 53 -14.65 10.59 26.58
C SER A 53 -13.83 11.16 27.75
N GLY A 54 -14.53 11.64 28.78
CA GLY A 54 -14.00 12.01 30.09
C GLY A 54 -14.36 11.04 31.23
N ALA A 55 -14.69 9.78 30.92
CA ALA A 55 -15.21 8.83 31.92
C ALA A 55 -14.23 8.51 33.06
N ASP A 56 -12.93 8.49 32.77
CA ASP A 56 -11.86 8.39 33.76
C ASP A 56 -10.58 9.11 33.26
N GLU A 57 -9.71 9.50 34.19
CA GLU A 57 -8.52 10.30 33.88
C GLU A 57 -7.50 9.58 32.98
N ARG A 58 -7.40 8.25 33.06
CA ARG A 58 -6.47 7.46 32.23
C ARG A 58 -6.98 7.38 30.79
N THR A 59 -8.28 7.17 30.60
CA THR A 59 -8.93 7.19 29.27
C THR A 59 -8.85 8.58 28.65
N ALA A 60 -9.17 9.63 29.41
CA ALA A 60 -9.05 11.02 28.97
C ALA A 60 -7.61 11.37 28.56
N GLN A 61 -6.62 10.96 29.35
CA GLN A 61 -5.21 11.16 29.06
C GLN A 61 -4.77 10.47 27.75
N GLY A 62 -5.19 9.22 27.51
CA GLY A 62 -4.89 8.51 26.27
C GLY A 62 -5.41 9.22 25.01
N TYR A 63 -6.60 9.82 25.09
CA TYR A 63 -7.13 10.64 23.99
C TYR A 63 -6.35 11.94 23.80
N ARG A 64 -5.96 12.63 24.89
CA ARG A 64 -5.13 13.85 24.82
C ARG A 64 -3.73 13.57 24.24
N GLU A 65 -3.12 12.43 24.57
CA GLU A 65 -1.84 11.98 24.01
C GLU A 65 -1.94 11.65 22.51
N TYR A 66 -3.01 10.98 22.07
CA TYR A 66 -3.26 10.80 20.65
C TYR A 66 -3.43 12.14 19.92
N LEU A 67 -4.21 13.07 20.48
CA LEU A 67 -4.53 14.35 19.86
C LEU A 67 -3.36 15.34 19.85
N SER A 68 -2.47 15.32 20.84
CA SER A 68 -1.26 16.16 20.86
C SER A 68 -0.25 15.74 19.78
N ASN A 69 -0.19 14.44 19.47
CA ASN A 69 0.61 13.90 18.37
C ASN A 69 -0.04 14.10 16.99
N ALA A 70 -1.35 14.31 16.93
CA ALA A 70 -2.11 14.53 15.69
C ALA A 70 -1.88 15.93 15.09
N ARG A 71 -0.77 16.10 14.34
CA ARG A 71 -0.41 17.35 13.63
C ARG A 71 -1.45 17.79 12.59
N MET A 72 -2.47 18.53 12.99
CA MET A 72 -3.39 19.21 12.07
C MET A 72 -2.92 20.63 11.79
N ARG A 73 -2.16 20.80 10.69
CA ARG A 73 -1.53 22.08 10.30
C ARG A 73 -2.49 23.17 9.81
N ARG A 74 -3.78 22.87 9.60
CA ARG A 74 -4.70 23.73 8.83
C ARG A 74 -5.62 24.60 9.68
N PHE A 75 -6.00 24.16 10.88
CA PHE A 75 -6.95 24.87 11.76
C PHE A 75 -6.59 24.70 13.24
N PRO A 76 -6.86 25.71 14.10
CA PRO A 76 -6.83 25.54 15.56
C PRO A 76 -7.82 24.45 16.01
N LEU A 77 -7.38 23.65 16.98
CA LEU A 77 -8.15 22.61 17.62
C LEU A 77 -8.63 23.06 19.00
N THR A 78 -9.93 22.96 19.24
CA THR A 78 -10.49 23.00 20.59
C THR A 78 -10.71 21.56 21.03
N ILE A 79 -9.94 21.07 21.99
CA ILE A 79 -10.05 19.71 22.52
C ILE A 79 -10.70 19.78 23.90
N ALA A 80 -11.69 18.93 24.15
CA ALA A 80 -12.37 18.82 25.44
C ALA A 80 -12.99 17.44 25.66
N THR A 81 -13.45 17.21 26.88
CA THR A 81 -14.27 16.07 27.29
C THR A 81 -15.75 16.31 26.99
N ASP A 82 -16.54 15.24 27.04
CA ASP A 82 -18.00 15.25 26.90
C ASP A 82 -18.75 15.91 28.06
N ALA A 83 -18.05 16.33 29.12
CA ALA A 83 -18.61 17.06 30.26
C ALA A 83 -18.39 18.59 30.19
N GLU A 84 -17.47 19.07 29.35
CA GLU A 84 -17.05 20.49 29.32
C GLU A 84 -17.87 21.38 28.36
N PHE A 85 -18.81 20.80 27.59
CA PHE A 85 -19.60 21.50 26.59
C PHE A 85 -21.10 21.27 26.74
N ALA A 86 -21.90 22.35 26.62
CA ALA A 86 -23.33 22.24 26.41
C ALA A 86 -23.60 21.76 24.96
N VAL A 87 -24.46 20.75 24.79
CA VAL A 87 -24.71 20.09 23.49
C VAL A 87 -25.06 21.09 22.38
N ASP A 88 -25.94 22.05 22.67
CA ASP A 88 -26.40 23.06 21.69
C ASP A 88 -25.26 23.91 21.11
N SER A 89 -24.20 24.16 21.91
CA SER A 89 -23.03 24.94 21.44
C SER A 89 -22.24 24.23 20.33
N LEU A 90 -22.44 22.93 20.17
CA LEU A 90 -21.79 22.09 19.16
C LEU A 90 -22.55 22.06 17.82
N ALA A 91 -23.75 22.63 17.74
CA ALA A 91 -24.55 22.70 16.51
C ALA A 91 -23.96 23.65 15.43
N HIS A 92 -23.04 24.54 15.80
CA HIS A 92 -22.47 25.57 14.90
C HIS A 92 -20.98 25.37 14.62
N VAL A 93 -20.49 24.15 14.74
CA VAL A 93 -19.08 23.79 14.49
C VAL A 93 -18.94 22.48 13.73
N PRO A 94 -17.88 22.34 12.91
CA PRO A 94 -17.33 21.04 12.55
C PRO A 94 -16.89 20.34 13.83
N LEU A 95 -17.30 19.07 13.97
CA LEU A 95 -17.18 18.31 15.19
C LEU A 95 -16.48 16.97 14.93
N ARG A 96 -15.52 16.62 15.79
CA ARG A 96 -14.95 15.27 15.88
C ARG A 96 -15.27 14.68 17.24
N VAL A 97 -15.92 13.52 17.28
CA VAL A 97 -16.30 12.84 18.53
C VAL A 97 -15.55 11.53 18.65
N LEU A 98 -14.92 11.29 19.81
CA LEU A 98 -14.13 10.11 20.13
C LEU A 98 -14.63 9.49 21.44
N GLY A 99 -14.86 8.18 21.51
CA GLY A 99 -15.19 7.50 22.76
C GLY A 99 -16.13 6.32 22.60
N ALA A 100 -16.13 5.40 23.56
CA ALA A 100 -17.06 4.29 23.54
C ALA A 100 -18.51 4.75 23.80
N PHE A 101 -19.48 3.96 23.34
CA PHE A 101 -20.90 4.26 23.53
C PHE A 101 -21.29 4.44 25.01
N SER A 102 -20.64 3.70 25.90
CA SER A 102 -20.89 3.70 27.35
C SER A 102 -20.21 4.84 28.09
N THR A 103 -19.22 5.52 27.48
CA THR A 103 -18.30 6.43 28.20
C THR A 103 -18.33 7.87 27.67
N ASN A 104 -18.86 8.13 26.48
CA ASN A 104 -19.03 9.48 25.93
C ASN A 104 -20.52 9.83 25.79
N ARG A 105 -21.00 10.73 26.67
CA ARG A 105 -22.41 11.17 26.76
C ARG A 105 -22.89 11.89 25.52
N LEU A 106 -22.01 12.59 24.79
CA LEU A 106 -22.40 13.28 23.56
C LEU A 106 -22.87 12.28 22.49
N ILE A 107 -22.27 11.09 22.43
CA ILE A 107 -22.66 10.05 21.46
C ILE A 107 -24.12 9.65 21.65
N GLN A 108 -24.59 9.52 22.90
CA GLN A 108 -26.00 9.20 23.22
C GLN A 108 -26.99 10.24 22.68
N ASN A 109 -26.59 11.52 22.66
CA ASN A 109 -27.41 12.61 22.10
C ASN A 109 -27.42 12.60 20.56
N LEU A 110 -26.33 12.14 19.93
CA LEU A 110 -26.20 12.07 18.47
C LEU A 110 -26.84 10.79 17.87
N LEU A 111 -26.83 9.67 18.61
CA LEU A 111 -27.29 8.35 18.18
C LEU A 111 -28.62 8.34 17.39
N PRO A 112 -29.70 9.03 17.82
CA PRO A 112 -30.98 8.99 17.10
C PRO A 112 -30.93 9.51 15.65
N GLY A 113 -29.92 10.33 15.30
CA GLY A 113 -29.73 10.88 13.95
C GLY A 113 -28.60 10.22 13.15
N LEU A 114 -28.03 9.10 13.63
CA LEU A 114 -26.91 8.42 12.99
C LEU A 114 -27.33 7.11 12.30
N PRO A 115 -26.62 6.65 11.26
CA PRO A 115 -26.92 5.41 10.53
C PRO A 115 -26.38 4.17 11.29
N LEU A 116 -26.46 4.18 12.62
CA LEU A 116 -25.90 3.15 13.50
C LEU A 116 -26.74 3.04 14.77
N ALA A 117 -26.85 1.84 15.33
CA ALA A 117 -27.61 1.60 16.56
C ALA A 117 -26.74 0.94 17.62
N GLN A 118 -26.78 1.43 18.86
CA GLN A 118 -26.24 0.70 20.00
C GLN A 118 -27.16 -0.49 20.31
N ILE A 119 -26.58 -1.64 20.65
CA ILE A 119 -27.29 -2.85 21.07
C ILE A 119 -26.71 -3.38 22.40
N PRO A 120 -27.40 -4.24 23.16
CA PRO A 120 -26.84 -4.80 24.39
C PRO A 120 -25.52 -5.52 24.12
N GLY A 121 -24.43 -5.02 24.69
CA GLY A 121 -23.08 -5.56 24.49
C GLY A 121 -22.48 -5.35 23.09
N GLY A 122 -22.91 -4.34 22.33
CA GLY A 122 -22.37 -4.10 21.00
C GLY A 122 -22.93 -2.87 20.27
N PHE A 123 -22.71 -2.83 18.96
CA PHE A 123 -23.45 -1.97 18.03
C PHE A 123 -23.91 -2.76 16.79
N ARG A 124 -24.91 -2.24 16.10
CA ARG A 124 -25.34 -2.69 14.78
C ARG A 124 -25.04 -1.58 13.77
N PHE A 125 -24.35 -1.93 12.70
CA PHE A 125 -24.02 -1.01 11.62
C PHE A 125 -24.12 -1.72 10.28
N SER A 126 -24.73 -1.06 9.29
CA SER A 126 -25.02 -1.59 7.95
C SER A 126 -25.42 -3.08 7.95
N GLY A 127 -26.53 -3.40 8.63
CA GLY A 127 -27.12 -4.74 8.70
C GLY A 127 -26.40 -5.77 9.59
N LYS A 128 -25.15 -5.53 10.02
CA LYS A 128 -24.34 -6.48 10.82
C LYS A 128 -24.21 -6.05 12.27
N GLU A 129 -24.13 -7.02 13.18
CA GLU A 129 -23.88 -6.80 14.62
C GLU A 129 -22.40 -7.01 14.97
N TYR A 130 -21.89 -6.12 15.80
CA TYR A 130 -20.50 -6.05 16.24
C TYR A 130 -20.47 -6.03 17.77
N ARG A 131 -20.00 -7.14 18.36
CA ARG A 131 -20.14 -7.49 19.78
C ARG A 131 -18.81 -7.82 20.47
N ASP A 132 -17.71 -7.82 19.72
CA ASP A 132 -16.38 -8.02 20.28
C ASP A 132 -15.92 -6.72 20.96
N SER A 133 -15.20 -6.81 22.08
CA SER A 133 -14.72 -5.62 22.81
C SER A 133 -13.70 -4.79 22.01
N SER A 134 -13.10 -5.40 20.97
CA SER A 134 -12.21 -4.74 20.00
C SER A 134 -12.91 -4.08 18.82
N ASP A 135 -14.25 -4.19 18.70
CA ASP A 135 -14.98 -3.62 17.56
C ASP A 135 -15.09 -2.09 17.65
N VAL A 136 -14.76 -1.41 16.54
CA VAL A 136 -14.72 0.05 16.39
C VAL A 136 -15.37 0.45 15.07
N VAL A 137 -16.20 1.48 15.08
CA VAL A 137 -16.76 2.12 13.88
C VAL A 137 -16.29 3.58 13.80
N SER A 138 -15.84 3.98 12.62
CA SER A 138 -15.43 5.35 12.31
C SER A 138 -16.20 5.84 11.09
N LEU A 139 -16.80 7.04 11.15
CA LEU A 139 -17.60 7.59 10.06
C LEU A 139 -17.55 9.11 9.96
N PHE A 140 -17.83 9.61 8.76
CA PHE A 140 -18.05 11.00 8.40
C PHE A 140 -19.51 11.20 7.96
N TYR A 141 -20.18 12.21 8.52
CA TYR A 141 -21.62 12.39 8.41
C TYR A 141 -22.04 13.86 8.57
N PRO A 142 -23.23 14.27 8.09
CA PRO A 142 -23.90 15.48 8.58
C PRO A 142 -24.06 15.43 10.10
N ASN A 143 -23.77 16.51 10.82
CA ASN A 143 -23.95 16.55 12.28
C ASN A 143 -25.46 16.47 12.62
N PRO A 144 -25.93 15.48 13.42
CA PRO A 144 -27.34 15.39 13.83
C PRO A 144 -27.91 16.64 14.50
N LEU A 145 -27.08 17.44 15.18
CA LEU A 145 -27.49 18.70 15.80
C LEU A 145 -27.73 19.82 14.78
N ASN A 146 -27.07 19.75 13.62
CA ASN A 146 -27.22 20.69 12.50
C ASN A 146 -26.60 20.05 11.24
N PRO A 147 -27.42 19.51 10.31
CA PRO A 147 -26.90 18.79 9.17
C PRO A 147 -25.96 19.60 8.26
N ARG A 148 -25.92 20.93 8.33
CA ARG A 148 -24.99 21.78 7.57
C ARG A 148 -23.55 21.74 8.09
N MET A 149 -23.33 21.21 9.29
CA MET A 149 -21.99 21.03 9.89
C MET A 149 -21.51 19.60 9.73
N GLN A 150 -20.19 19.43 9.60
CA GLN A 150 -19.54 18.11 9.55
C GLN A 150 -19.49 17.47 10.94
N LEU A 151 -19.79 16.17 11.00
CA LEU A 151 -19.40 15.26 12.09
C LEU A 151 -18.38 14.24 11.57
N ARG A 152 -17.30 14.02 12.32
CA ARG A 152 -16.46 12.81 12.24
C ARG A 152 -16.53 12.06 13.57
N LEU A 153 -17.20 10.92 13.59
CA LEU A 153 -17.36 10.06 14.76
C LEU A 153 -16.36 8.91 14.70
N THR A 154 -15.74 8.56 15.83
CA THR A 154 -15.07 7.28 16.04
C THR A 154 -15.49 6.73 17.40
N THR A 155 -16.20 5.61 17.38
CA THR A 155 -16.80 4.99 18.56
C THR A 155 -16.74 3.46 18.43
N GLY A 156 -17.23 2.72 19.43
CA GLY A 156 -17.08 1.28 19.50
C GLY A 156 -17.37 0.73 20.88
N ASN A 157 -17.01 -0.55 21.08
CA ASN A 157 -17.36 -1.29 22.29
C ASN A 157 -16.45 -1.01 23.50
N SER A 158 -15.26 -0.43 23.28
CA SER A 158 -14.38 0.04 24.36
C SER A 158 -13.45 1.18 23.93
N ASP A 159 -13.10 2.08 24.85
CA ASP A 159 -12.14 3.15 24.59
C ASP A 159 -10.73 2.61 24.31
N ALA A 160 -10.37 1.47 24.91
CA ALA A 160 -9.11 0.80 24.62
C ALA A 160 -8.99 0.39 23.15
N ALA A 161 -10.07 -0.15 22.56
CA ALA A 161 -10.12 -0.50 21.14
C ALA A 161 -10.04 0.75 20.24
N ILE A 162 -10.76 1.81 20.60
CA ILE A 162 -10.74 3.08 19.86
C ILE A 162 -9.34 3.72 19.89
N LEU A 163 -8.69 3.77 21.06
CA LEU A 163 -7.32 4.26 21.21
C LEU A 163 -6.32 3.38 20.44
N HIS A 164 -6.50 2.06 20.44
CA HIS A 164 -5.70 1.16 19.61
C HIS A 164 -5.87 1.46 18.11
N TYR A 165 -7.10 1.61 17.62
CA TYR A 165 -7.38 2.01 16.24
C TYR A 165 -6.75 3.35 15.86
N LEU A 166 -6.92 4.38 16.71
CA LEU A 166 -6.42 5.73 16.46
C LEU A 166 -4.88 5.80 16.42
N ASN A 167 -4.20 5.05 17.28
CA ASN A 167 -2.74 5.01 17.34
C ASN A 167 -2.09 4.13 16.26
N ASN A 168 -2.83 3.14 15.71
CA ASN A 168 -2.32 2.22 14.67
C ASN A 168 -2.83 2.56 13.26
N ARG A 169 -2.88 3.85 12.90
CA ARG A 169 -3.36 4.33 11.58
C ARG A 169 -2.61 3.78 10.36
N GLN A 170 -1.41 3.22 10.52
CA GLN A 170 -0.72 2.49 9.44
C GLN A 170 -1.41 1.15 9.14
N LEU A 171 -1.84 0.43 10.18
CA LEU A 171 -2.50 -0.88 10.08
C LEU A 171 -3.95 -0.77 9.59
N TYR A 172 -4.66 0.30 9.94
CA TYR A 172 -6.08 0.49 9.62
C TYR A 172 -6.35 1.51 8.51
N GLY A 173 -5.31 2.21 8.04
CA GLY A 173 -5.43 3.30 7.10
C GLY A 173 -5.89 4.62 7.73
N VAL A 174 -5.61 5.71 7.02
CA VAL A 174 -6.15 7.03 7.33
C VAL A 174 -7.46 7.22 6.57
N GLU A 175 -8.57 7.26 7.30
CA GLU A 175 -9.86 7.85 6.85
C GLU A 175 -10.25 7.43 5.42
N THR A 176 -10.13 6.12 5.15
CA THR A 176 -10.49 5.49 3.88
C THR A 176 -11.98 5.14 3.91
N GLY A 177 -12.73 5.53 2.88
CA GLY A 177 -14.21 5.51 2.93
C GLY A 177 -14.81 6.77 3.58
N ASP A 178 -16.13 6.91 3.47
CA ASP A 178 -16.88 7.80 4.39
C ASP A 178 -17.04 7.12 5.76
N TYR A 179 -17.09 5.79 5.79
CA TYR A 179 -17.14 4.98 7.00
C TYR A 179 -16.30 3.70 6.89
N CYS A 180 -15.82 3.23 8.04
CA CYS A 180 -15.21 1.91 8.17
C CYS A 180 -15.55 1.27 9.53
N VAL A 181 -15.54 -0.06 9.57
CA VAL A 181 -15.61 -0.86 10.80
C VAL A 181 -14.35 -1.70 10.91
N ILE A 182 -13.74 -1.64 12.09
CA ILE A 182 -12.67 -2.55 12.51
C ILE A 182 -13.31 -3.59 13.43
N SER A 183 -13.07 -4.87 13.16
CA SER A 183 -13.50 -5.98 14.01
C SER A 183 -12.35 -6.96 14.22
N LYS A 184 -12.11 -7.38 15.47
CA LYS A 184 -11.05 -8.33 15.84
C LYS A 184 -9.67 -7.96 15.28
N GLY A 185 -9.37 -6.66 15.27
CA GLY A 185 -8.12 -6.09 14.74
C GLY A 185 -7.96 -6.21 13.21
N ARG A 186 -9.04 -6.41 12.45
CA ARG A 186 -9.08 -6.36 10.98
C ARG A 186 -10.03 -5.27 10.51
N ILE A 187 -9.79 -4.72 9.33
CA ILE A 187 -10.82 -3.94 8.64
C ILE A 187 -11.88 -4.95 8.16
N ASP A 188 -13.13 -4.76 8.57
CA ASP A 188 -14.28 -5.63 8.25
C ASP A 188 -15.18 -5.03 7.18
N LEU A 189 -15.32 -3.70 7.21
CA LEU A 189 -16.15 -2.92 6.30
C LEU A 189 -15.46 -1.59 5.98
N ILE A 190 -15.47 -1.21 4.71
CA ILE A 190 -15.23 0.17 4.23
C ILE A 190 -16.41 0.52 3.33
N GLY A 191 -16.98 1.72 3.46
CA GLY A 191 -18.07 2.12 2.57
C GLY A 191 -18.23 3.62 2.38
N PHE A 192 -19.10 3.93 1.42
CA PHE A 192 -19.34 5.28 0.92
C PHE A 192 -20.81 5.61 1.00
N PHE A 193 -21.13 6.76 1.59
CA PHE A 193 -22.48 7.30 1.56
C PHE A 193 -22.78 7.84 0.16
N GLN A 194 -23.97 7.52 -0.34
CA GLN A 194 -24.58 8.33 -1.39
C GLN A 194 -24.95 9.69 -0.77
N ASP A 195 -24.53 10.81 -1.35
CA ASP A 195 -24.73 12.16 -0.77
C ASP A 195 -25.71 13.03 -1.59
N ALA A 196 -26.53 12.41 -2.44
CA ALA A 196 -27.56 13.05 -3.23
C ALA A 196 -28.77 12.13 -3.47
N GLY A 197 -29.96 12.71 -3.67
CA GLY A 197 -31.22 11.97 -3.88
C GLY A 197 -31.93 11.57 -2.58
N THR A 198 -32.97 10.75 -2.70
CA THR A 198 -33.86 10.38 -1.58
C THR A 198 -33.21 9.47 -0.53
N HIS A 199 -32.16 8.74 -0.90
CA HIS A 199 -31.39 7.86 -0.02
C HIS A 199 -30.04 8.48 0.40
N ALA A 200 -29.96 9.82 0.39
CA ALA A 200 -28.75 10.51 0.82
C ALA A 200 -28.40 10.16 2.27
N TRP A 201 -27.12 9.90 2.52
CA TRP A 201 -26.52 9.54 3.80
C TRP A 201 -27.01 8.22 4.41
N GLN A 202 -27.50 7.29 3.57
CA GLN A 202 -27.83 5.92 3.98
C GLN A 202 -26.73 4.93 3.56
N THR A 203 -26.53 3.87 4.34
CA THR A 203 -25.64 2.75 3.98
C THR A 203 -26.25 1.93 2.84
N ALA A 204 -25.42 1.39 1.94
CA ALA A 204 -25.87 0.59 0.82
C ALA A 204 -24.81 -0.43 0.43
N HIS A 205 -25.16 -1.73 0.42
CA HIS A 205 -24.23 -2.82 0.10
C HIS A 205 -23.48 -2.63 -1.24
N ALA A 206 -24.11 -2.04 -2.25
CA ALA A 206 -23.49 -1.75 -3.55
C ALA A 206 -22.43 -0.62 -3.52
N ARG A 207 -22.16 -0.02 -2.35
CA ARG A 207 -21.14 1.02 -2.11
C ARG A 207 -20.21 0.66 -0.95
N GLU A 208 -20.12 -0.63 -0.65
CA GLU A 208 -19.39 -1.18 0.48
C GLU A 208 -18.43 -2.27 0.02
N TYR A 209 -17.19 -2.18 0.50
CA TYR A 209 -16.23 -3.27 0.49
C TYR A 209 -16.39 -3.98 1.82
N ARG A 210 -16.73 -5.27 1.77
CA ARG A 210 -16.87 -6.12 2.94
C ARG A 210 -15.80 -7.20 2.89
N LEU A 211 -15.12 -7.39 4.01
CA LEU A 211 -14.42 -8.63 4.28
C LEU A 211 -15.54 -9.61 4.68
N ASP A 212 -15.98 -10.45 3.74
CA ASP A 212 -17.06 -11.39 4.01
C ASP A 212 -16.70 -12.21 5.25
N SER A 213 -17.59 -12.16 6.25
CA SER A 213 -17.29 -12.64 7.61
C SER A 213 -17.12 -14.16 7.72
N GLU A 214 -17.43 -14.87 6.65
CA GLU A 214 -17.09 -16.26 6.48
C GLU A 214 -15.62 -16.37 6.06
N GLN A 215 -14.73 -16.35 7.06
CA GLN A 215 -13.35 -16.86 6.95
C GLN A 215 -13.32 -18.40 6.74
N THR A 216 -14.38 -18.94 6.15
CA THR A 216 -14.56 -20.36 5.82
C THR A 216 -13.68 -20.65 4.61
N PRO A 217 -12.76 -21.63 4.68
CA PRO A 217 -11.96 -22.02 3.54
C PRO A 217 -12.84 -22.43 2.35
N SER A 218 -12.63 -21.80 1.20
CA SER A 218 -13.26 -22.16 -0.08
C SER A 218 -12.68 -23.47 -0.65
N PHE A 219 -11.45 -23.80 -0.25
CA PHE A 219 -10.77 -25.06 -0.54
C PHE A 219 -9.73 -25.35 0.57
N GLU A 220 -9.43 -26.62 0.84
CA GLU A 220 -8.31 -27.01 1.71
C GLU A 220 -7.50 -28.16 1.09
N SER A 221 -6.20 -28.17 1.37
CA SER A 221 -5.29 -29.28 1.08
C SER A 221 -4.67 -29.82 2.38
N GLU A 222 -3.52 -30.49 2.30
CA GLU A 222 -2.81 -31.06 3.46
C GLU A 222 -2.26 -29.94 4.36
N HIS A 223 -1.57 -28.95 3.77
CA HIS A 223 -0.87 -27.87 4.47
C HIS A 223 -1.47 -26.48 4.28
N PHE A 224 -2.53 -26.31 3.47
CA PHE A 224 -3.09 -25.00 3.14
C PHE A 224 -4.62 -24.94 3.28
N SER A 225 -5.12 -23.76 3.65
CA SER A 225 -6.54 -23.42 3.68
C SER A 225 -6.74 -22.13 2.88
N PHE A 226 -7.53 -22.18 1.79
CA PHE A 226 -7.66 -21.08 0.84
C PHE A 226 -8.96 -20.31 1.07
N ILE A 227 -8.87 -18.98 1.22
CA ILE A 227 -10.03 -18.08 1.36
C ILE A 227 -10.06 -17.14 0.16
N VAL A 228 -11.18 -17.09 -0.54
CA VAL A 228 -11.36 -16.33 -1.78
C VAL A 228 -12.05 -14.98 -1.50
N HIS A 229 -11.59 -13.91 -2.17
CA HIS A 229 -12.15 -12.57 -2.05
C HIS A 229 -12.49 -11.95 -3.42
N GLY A 230 -13.73 -11.46 -3.56
CA GLY A 230 -14.22 -10.66 -4.69
C GLY A 230 -14.81 -11.44 -5.87
N GLN A 231 -14.25 -12.59 -6.25
CA GLN A 231 -14.75 -13.41 -7.36
C GLN A 231 -14.84 -14.90 -7.03
N ASN A 232 -15.91 -15.56 -7.49
CA ASN A 232 -16.06 -17.02 -7.37
C ASN A 232 -15.22 -17.74 -8.45
N PHE A 233 -14.02 -18.18 -8.08
CA PHE A 233 -13.20 -19.07 -8.91
C PHE A 233 -13.81 -20.48 -9.00
N LYS A 234 -13.52 -21.22 -10.07
CA LYS A 234 -14.03 -22.59 -10.19
C LYS A 234 -13.30 -23.51 -9.22
N HIS A 235 -14.01 -24.49 -8.68
CA HIS A 235 -13.43 -25.49 -7.78
C HIS A 235 -12.22 -26.22 -8.41
N GLU A 236 -12.28 -26.54 -9.71
CA GLU A 236 -11.15 -27.15 -10.43
C GLU A 236 -9.90 -26.25 -10.53
N GLU A 237 -10.08 -24.94 -10.60
CA GLU A 237 -8.99 -23.96 -10.67
C GLU A 237 -8.32 -23.84 -9.30
N LEU A 238 -9.13 -23.79 -8.23
CA LEU A 238 -8.68 -23.84 -6.83
C LEU A 238 -7.96 -25.16 -6.48
N GLN A 239 -8.49 -26.30 -6.93
CA GLN A 239 -7.87 -27.60 -6.70
C GLN A 239 -6.48 -27.67 -7.36
N LYS A 240 -6.37 -27.36 -8.66
CA LYS A 240 -5.09 -27.36 -9.38
C LYS A 240 -4.08 -26.40 -8.75
N PHE A 241 -4.58 -25.27 -8.24
CA PHE A 241 -3.75 -24.32 -7.51
C PHE A 241 -3.22 -24.90 -6.19
N ALA A 242 -4.08 -25.51 -5.38
CA ALA A 242 -3.69 -26.16 -4.15
C ALA A 242 -2.67 -27.30 -4.38
N GLU A 243 -2.87 -28.13 -5.40
CA GLU A 243 -1.93 -29.19 -5.80
C GLU A 243 -0.54 -28.63 -6.19
N GLN A 244 -0.51 -27.48 -6.87
CA GLN A 244 0.73 -26.76 -7.16
C GLN A 244 1.39 -26.22 -5.89
N GLN A 245 0.61 -25.66 -4.95
CA GLN A 245 1.11 -25.13 -3.67
C GLN A 245 1.75 -26.24 -2.81
N GLU A 246 1.13 -27.41 -2.73
CA GLU A 246 1.71 -28.60 -2.08
C GLU A 246 3.00 -29.07 -2.77
N THR A 247 3.02 -29.06 -4.11
CA THR A 247 4.22 -29.41 -4.89
C THR A 247 5.38 -28.46 -4.60
N LYS A 248 5.11 -27.15 -4.49
CA LYS A 248 6.12 -26.13 -4.15
C LYS A 248 6.62 -26.28 -2.72
N LEU A 249 5.73 -26.55 -1.76
CA LEU A 249 6.10 -26.86 -0.38
C LEU A 249 7.01 -28.10 -0.32
N HIS A 250 6.68 -29.18 -1.03
CA HIS A 250 7.51 -30.37 -1.08
C HIS A 250 8.93 -30.08 -1.62
N VAL A 251 9.06 -29.25 -2.66
CA VAL A 251 10.38 -28.79 -3.16
C VAL A 251 11.14 -28.00 -2.08
N LEU A 252 10.47 -27.12 -1.34
CA LEU A 252 11.08 -26.38 -0.23
C LEU A 252 11.59 -27.32 0.88
N LEU A 253 10.77 -28.29 1.29
CA LEU A 253 11.14 -29.26 2.32
C LEU A 253 12.34 -30.11 1.89
N GLN A 254 12.37 -30.54 0.62
CA GLN A 254 13.51 -31.27 0.05
C GLN A 254 14.78 -30.42 0.01
N ARG A 255 14.73 -29.18 -0.53
CA ARG A 255 15.89 -28.28 -0.62
C ARG A 255 16.49 -27.95 0.75
N LEU A 256 15.67 -27.90 1.79
CA LEU A 256 16.08 -27.60 3.16
C LEU A 256 16.29 -28.85 4.02
N ASN A 257 16.18 -30.07 3.46
CA ASN A 257 16.25 -31.33 4.20
C ASN A 257 15.41 -31.28 5.50
N ILE A 258 14.12 -31.00 5.33
CA ILE A 258 13.11 -31.00 6.40
C ILE A 258 12.25 -32.24 6.17
N SER A 259 12.07 -33.06 7.20
CA SER A 259 11.25 -34.27 7.09
C SER A 259 9.76 -33.91 6.94
N LYS A 260 8.99 -34.72 6.19
CA LYS A 260 7.54 -34.51 6.05
C LYS A 260 6.86 -34.43 7.42
N ALA A 261 7.22 -35.31 8.37
CA ALA A 261 6.71 -35.27 9.74
C ALA A 261 6.93 -33.94 10.49
N GLN A 262 7.92 -33.11 10.13
CA GLN A 262 8.07 -31.77 10.69
C GLN A 262 7.11 -30.75 10.07
N ALA A 263 6.72 -30.94 8.81
CA ALA A 263 5.73 -30.12 8.11
C ALA A 263 4.30 -30.50 8.52
N ASP A 264 3.99 -31.80 8.62
CA ASP A 264 2.67 -32.32 9.03
C ASP A 264 2.25 -31.86 10.44
N ASN A 265 3.22 -31.53 11.30
CA ASN A 265 3.00 -30.99 12.65
C ASN A 265 2.67 -29.48 12.67
N LEU A 266 2.69 -28.79 11.53
CA LEU A 266 2.32 -27.39 11.44
C LEU A 266 0.81 -27.21 11.26
N LEU A 267 0.27 -26.17 11.90
CA LEU A 267 -1.05 -25.64 11.50
C LEU A 267 -1.01 -25.20 10.03
N LYS A 268 -2.05 -25.56 9.28
CA LYS A 268 -2.26 -25.16 7.88
C LYS A 268 -2.03 -23.66 7.69
N LEU A 269 -1.42 -23.30 6.56
CA LEU A 269 -1.22 -21.92 6.17
C LEU A 269 -2.50 -21.38 5.52
N THR A 270 -3.08 -20.33 6.09
CA THR A 270 -4.24 -19.66 5.50
C THR A 270 -3.77 -18.76 4.35
N VAL A 271 -4.30 -18.96 3.16
CA VAL A 271 -3.96 -18.20 1.95
C VAL A 271 -5.19 -17.46 1.43
N HIS A 272 -5.15 -16.13 1.50
CA HIS A 272 -6.17 -15.23 0.98
C HIS A 272 -5.90 -14.89 -0.49
N LEU A 273 -6.83 -15.27 -1.37
CA LEU A 273 -6.78 -15.10 -2.80
C LEU A 273 -7.67 -13.92 -3.20
N TRP A 274 -7.04 -12.80 -3.58
CA TRP A 274 -7.73 -11.54 -3.86
C TRP A 274 -7.91 -11.32 -5.36
N SER A 275 -9.15 -11.09 -5.80
CA SER A 275 -9.42 -10.81 -7.22
C SER A 275 -8.83 -9.49 -7.71
N THR A 276 -8.74 -8.47 -6.84
CA THR A 276 -8.23 -7.14 -7.17
C THR A 276 -7.13 -6.63 -6.23
N LEU A 277 -6.23 -5.80 -6.77
CA LEU A 277 -5.25 -5.02 -5.99
C LEU A 277 -5.92 -4.05 -5.03
N GLU A 278 -7.02 -3.42 -5.47
CA GLU A 278 -7.77 -2.46 -4.68
C GLU A 278 -8.31 -3.08 -3.39
N GLU A 279 -9.05 -4.19 -3.47
CA GLU A 279 -9.62 -4.86 -2.29
C GLU A 279 -8.53 -5.31 -1.33
N LYS A 280 -7.50 -6.00 -1.83
CA LYS A 280 -6.36 -6.42 -1.01
C LYS A 280 -5.75 -5.24 -0.27
N ALA A 281 -5.41 -4.18 -0.99
CA ALA A 281 -4.80 -2.98 -0.41
C ALA A 281 -5.71 -2.24 0.57
N LEU A 282 -7.02 -2.20 0.32
CA LEU A 282 -8.02 -1.60 1.21
C LEU A 282 -8.05 -2.32 2.57
N PHE A 283 -8.05 -3.67 2.56
CA PHE A 283 -8.20 -4.49 3.76
C PHE A 283 -6.89 -4.81 4.50
N THR A 284 -5.80 -5.11 3.78
CA THR A 284 -4.51 -5.49 4.39
C THR A 284 -3.54 -4.32 4.53
N ARG A 285 -3.84 -3.17 3.91
CA ARG A 285 -2.95 -1.98 3.83
C ARG A 285 -1.58 -2.26 3.18
N ARG A 286 -1.50 -3.31 2.36
CA ARG A 286 -0.29 -3.78 1.65
C ARG A 286 -0.62 -3.99 0.17
N SER A 287 0.05 -3.27 -0.72
CA SER A 287 -0.22 -3.31 -2.17
C SER A 287 0.42 -4.51 -2.87
N GLU A 288 1.48 -5.07 -2.29
CA GLU A 288 2.37 -6.05 -2.93
C GLU A 288 1.61 -7.22 -3.56
N LEU A 289 2.08 -7.75 -4.70
CA LEU A 289 1.42 -8.89 -5.36
C LEU A 289 1.18 -10.06 -4.41
N CYS A 290 2.10 -10.32 -3.49
CA CYS A 290 1.96 -11.23 -2.36
C CYS A 290 2.64 -10.67 -1.10
N HIS A 291 2.15 -11.04 0.08
CA HIS A 291 2.87 -10.82 1.35
C HIS A 291 2.41 -11.81 2.44
N ALA A 292 3.30 -12.06 3.40
CA ALA A 292 3.01 -12.81 4.62
C ALA A 292 2.67 -11.90 5.80
N ASP A 293 1.69 -12.31 6.62
CA ASP A 293 1.43 -11.77 7.96
C ASP A 293 1.81 -12.84 9.01
N TRP A 294 3.03 -12.74 9.55
CA TRP A 294 3.53 -13.65 10.58
C TRP A 294 2.82 -13.49 11.95
N SER A 295 2.03 -12.43 12.16
CA SER A 295 1.26 -12.26 13.40
C SER A 295 0.04 -13.18 13.44
N ARG A 296 -0.44 -13.61 12.27
CA ARG A 296 -1.60 -14.48 12.08
C ARG A 296 -1.29 -15.80 11.38
N TRP A 297 -0.11 -15.92 10.78
CA TRP A 297 0.26 -16.99 9.85
C TRP A 297 -0.69 -17.06 8.65
N GLU A 298 -0.87 -15.89 8.04
CA GLU A 298 -1.67 -15.71 6.83
C GLU A 298 -0.76 -15.27 5.67
N VAL A 299 -1.11 -15.67 4.45
CA VAL A 299 -0.56 -15.11 3.21
C VAL A 299 -1.69 -14.44 2.45
N HIS A 300 -1.43 -13.30 1.84
CA HIS A 300 -2.40 -12.61 0.98
C HIS A 300 -1.75 -12.31 -0.36
N LEU A 301 -2.31 -12.87 -1.43
CA LEU A 301 -1.81 -12.72 -2.80
C LEU A 301 -2.91 -12.36 -3.79
N ILE A 302 -2.53 -11.67 -4.86
CA ILE A 302 -3.41 -11.36 -5.99
C ILE A 302 -3.58 -12.59 -6.87
N TRP A 303 -4.83 -12.90 -7.24
CA TRP A 303 -5.18 -14.05 -8.04
C TRP A 303 -6.21 -13.64 -9.11
N ASN A 304 -5.74 -13.24 -10.29
CA ASN A 304 -6.58 -13.01 -11.47
C ASN A 304 -5.80 -13.32 -12.77
N ASP A 305 -6.41 -13.06 -13.93
CA ASP A 305 -5.83 -13.41 -15.25
C ASP A 305 -4.71 -12.47 -15.72
N LYS A 306 -4.61 -11.26 -15.15
CA LYS A 306 -3.66 -10.21 -15.57
C LYS A 306 -2.46 -10.12 -14.64
N THR A 307 -2.72 -10.20 -13.34
CA THR A 307 -1.73 -10.02 -12.28
C THR A 307 -1.87 -11.15 -11.28
N ARG A 308 -0.74 -11.75 -10.90
CA ARG A 308 -0.69 -12.88 -9.97
C ARG A 308 0.48 -12.72 -9.03
N GLY A 309 0.25 -13.00 -7.75
CA GLY A 309 1.28 -13.10 -6.71
C GLY A 309 1.53 -14.53 -6.26
N ASP A 310 1.32 -15.52 -7.14
CA ASP A 310 1.41 -16.93 -6.80
C ASP A 310 2.79 -17.56 -7.06
N ASP A 311 3.85 -16.76 -6.97
CA ASP A 311 5.22 -17.23 -7.14
C ASP A 311 5.77 -18.02 -5.94
N PHE A 312 4.99 -18.18 -4.86
CA PHE A 312 5.35 -18.91 -3.63
C PHE A 312 6.34 -18.20 -2.69
N MET A 313 6.74 -16.95 -2.98
CA MET A 313 7.68 -16.23 -2.11
C MET A 313 7.09 -16.00 -0.71
N ALA A 314 5.84 -15.54 -0.60
CA ALA A 314 5.21 -15.25 0.69
C ALA A 314 4.86 -16.52 1.50
N GLU A 315 4.44 -17.58 0.81
CA GLU A 315 4.24 -18.90 1.39
C GLU A 315 5.56 -19.46 1.94
N ALA A 316 6.64 -19.38 1.15
CA ALA A 316 7.98 -19.76 1.58
C ALA A 316 8.44 -18.96 2.81
N GLU A 317 8.23 -17.63 2.87
CA GLU A 317 8.52 -16.83 4.07
C GLU A 317 7.85 -17.39 5.32
N CYS A 318 6.56 -17.73 5.25
CA CYS A 318 5.82 -18.33 6.36
C CYS A 318 6.40 -19.69 6.78
N PHE A 319 6.72 -20.58 5.84
CA PHE A 319 7.29 -21.89 6.17
C PHE A 319 8.74 -21.80 6.70
N ILE A 320 9.58 -20.94 6.13
CA ILE A 320 10.92 -20.62 6.65
C ILE A 320 10.79 -20.12 8.10
N GLN A 321 9.87 -19.18 8.34
CA GLN A 321 9.66 -18.58 9.65
C GLN A 321 9.15 -19.58 10.71
N LYS A 322 8.41 -20.63 10.32
CA LYS A 322 7.98 -21.74 11.20
C LYS A 322 9.06 -22.82 11.41
N LEU A 323 9.82 -23.17 10.37
CA LEU A 323 10.65 -24.40 10.33
C LEU A 323 12.16 -24.16 10.54
N LEU A 324 12.68 -22.97 10.24
CA LEU A 324 14.11 -22.67 10.32
C LEU A 324 14.46 -21.86 11.59
N PRO A 325 15.70 -22.00 12.10
CA PRO A 325 16.22 -21.08 13.10
C PRO A 325 16.20 -19.64 12.56
N GLN A 326 15.84 -18.70 13.42
CA GLN A 326 15.73 -17.29 13.04
C GLN A 326 17.10 -16.70 12.66
N THR A 327 17.15 -16.02 11.50
CA THR A 327 18.31 -15.23 11.06
C THR A 327 18.14 -13.76 11.43
N ALA A 328 19.24 -13.09 11.81
CA ALA A 328 19.26 -11.65 12.02
C ALA A 328 19.31 -10.85 10.69
N SER A 329 19.65 -11.50 9.57
CA SER A 329 19.79 -10.86 8.27
C SER A 329 18.48 -10.80 7.49
N ALA A 330 17.96 -9.60 7.23
CA ALA A 330 16.81 -9.40 6.35
C ALA A 330 17.12 -9.83 4.91
N ALA A 331 18.33 -9.53 4.43
CA ALA A 331 18.78 -9.87 3.08
C ALA A 331 18.84 -11.38 2.84
N LEU A 332 19.32 -12.15 3.83
CA LEU A 332 19.37 -13.61 3.71
C LEU A 332 17.98 -14.25 3.77
N ARG A 333 17.05 -13.65 4.53
CA ARG A 333 15.65 -14.10 4.63
C ARG A 333 14.89 -13.88 3.33
N GLU A 334 14.97 -12.66 2.77
CA GLU A 334 14.34 -12.31 1.48
C GLU A 334 14.96 -13.13 0.34
N GLY A 335 16.29 -13.25 0.30
CA GLY A 335 16.99 -14.08 -0.68
C GLY A 335 16.61 -15.56 -0.62
N LEU A 336 16.39 -16.12 0.59
CA LEU A 336 15.94 -17.50 0.75
C LEU A 336 14.51 -17.70 0.26
N ALA A 337 13.60 -16.77 0.55
CA ALA A 337 12.24 -16.82 0.04
C ALA A 337 12.20 -16.76 -1.50
N VAL A 338 12.99 -15.87 -2.12
CA VAL A 338 13.11 -15.79 -3.59
C VAL A 338 13.75 -17.07 -4.17
N ALA A 339 14.82 -17.61 -3.56
CA ALA A 339 15.46 -18.85 -4.00
C ALA A 339 14.58 -20.11 -3.91
N LEU A 340 13.46 -20.04 -3.17
CA LEU A 340 12.48 -21.10 -3.00
C LEU A 340 11.16 -20.83 -3.76
N SER A 341 11.00 -19.64 -4.33
CA SER A 341 9.91 -19.27 -5.21
C SER A 341 9.98 -20.00 -6.56
N GLN A 342 8.87 -20.03 -7.31
CA GLN A 342 8.80 -20.57 -8.67
C GLN A 342 8.13 -19.56 -9.60
N ASN A 343 8.70 -19.35 -10.78
CA ASN A 343 8.25 -18.32 -11.73
C ASN A 343 8.14 -16.92 -11.10
N TRP A 344 9.08 -16.57 -10.22
CA TRP A 344 9.16 -15.26 -9.57
C TRP A 344 8.92 -14.11 -10.57
N ARG A 345 7.93 -13.27 -10.27
CA ARG A 345 7.40 -12.22 -11.17
C ARG A 345 7.19 -12.71 -12.63
N GLY A 346 6.53 -13.86 -12.78
CA GLY A 346 6.10 -14.45 -14.04
C GLY A 346 7.16 -15.20 -14.86
N VAL A 347 8.46 -15.05 -14.57
CA VAL A 347 9.55 -15.62 -15.40
C VAL A 347 10.58 -16.43 -14.60
N GLY A 348 10.76 -16.15 -13.31
CA GLY A 348 11.80 -16.76 -12.47
C GLY A 348 12.97 -15.81 -12.20
N PHE A 349 13.55 -15.90 -10.99
CA PHE A 349 14.60 -14.97 -10.57
C PHE A 349 15.91 -15.24 -11.31
N GLU A 350 16.15 -16.46 -11.79
CA GLU A 350 17.34 -16.85 -12.56
C GLU A 350 17.39 -16.16 -13.92
N ALA A 351 16.23 -16.02 -14.58
CA ALA A 351 16.11 -15.29 -15.84
C ALA A 351 16.39 -13.80 -15.64
N TRP A 352 15.83 -13.19 -14.58
CA TRP A 352 16.11 -11.80 -14.23
C TRP A 352 17.54 -11.58 -13.74
N ALA A 353 18.16 -12.57 -13.09
CA ALA A 353 19.58 -12.54 -12.72
C ALA A 353 20.47 -12.55 -13.97
N ALA A 354 20.16 -13.43 -14.93
CA ALA A 354 20.81 -13.48 -16.24
C ALA A 354 20.68 -12.14 -17.00
N ARG A 355 19.52 -11.48 -16.90
CA ARG A 355 19.28 -10.14 -17.47
C ARG A 355 20.21 -9.09 -16.87
N LEU A 356 20.25 -8.98 -15.54
CA LEU A 356 21.09 -8.01 -14.82
C LEU A 356 22.59 -8.27 -15.02
N LEU A 357 23.01 -9.53 -15.15
CA LEU A 357 24.40 -9.88 -15.48
C LEU A 357 24.77 -9.46 -16.89
N ALA A 358 23.90 -9.74 -17.88
CA ALA A 358 24.14 -9.39 -19.28
C ALA A 358 24.23 -7.88 -19.51
N THR A 359 23.62 -7.07 -18.65
CA THR A 359 23.68 -5.60 -18.68
C THR A 359 24.63 -4.99 -17.64
N ASN A 360 25.42 -5.79 -16.92
CA ASN A 360 26.33 -5.34 -15.86
C ASN A 360 25.65 -4.46 -14.77
N ASN A 361 24.44 -4.84 -14.37
CA ASN A 361 23.55 -4.10 -13.46
C ASN A 361 23.44 -4.71 -12.04
N PHE A 362 24.28 -5.70 -11.69
CA PHE A 362 24.45 -6.13 -10.30
C PHE A 362 25.23 -5.08 -9.50
N VAL A 363 24.89 -4.93 -8.22
CA VAL A 363 25.67 -4.12 -7.27
C VAL A 363 26.68 -5.01 -6.54
N PRO A 364 27.74 -4.48 -5.92
CA PRO A 364 28.65 -5.30 -5.12
C PRO A 364 27.87 -6.06 -4.04
N LEU A 365 27.93 -7.40 -4.06
CA LEU A 365 27.05 -8.24 -3.22
C LEU A 365 27.13 -7.91 -1.72
N ALA A 366 28.29 -7.47 -1.23
CA ALA A 366 28.51 -7.10 0.16
C ALA A 366 27.68 -5.87 0.60
N GLU A 367 27.35 -4.98 -0.33
CA GLU A 367 26.50 -3.82 -0.07
C GLU A 367 25.05 -4.21 0.24
N LEU A 368 24.52 -5.28 -0.37
CA LEU A 368 23.15 -5.73 -0.12
C LEU A 368 22.90 -6.20 1.32
N PHE A 369 23.97 -6.43 2.09
CA PHE A 369 23.92 -6.75 3.51
C PHE A 369 24.12 -5.51 4.41
N GLN A 370 24.26 -4.30 3.86
CA GLN A 370 24.39 -3.06 4.63
C GLN A 370 23.02 -2.37 4.82
N PRO A 371 22.64 -1.93 6.04
CA PRO A 371 21.32 -1.37 6.32
C PRO A 371 20.92 -0.11 5.53
N GLU A 372 21.89 0.72 5.13
CA GLU A 372 21.66 1.93 4.33
C GLU A 372 21.37 1.59 2.87
N ILE A 373 22.15 0.70 2.25
CA ILE A 373 21.93 0.23 0.88
C ILE A 373 20.64 -0.59 0.82
N TRP A 374 20.40 -1.48 1.79
CA TRP A 374 19.17 -2.29 1.87
C TRP A 374 17.88 -1.46 1.73
N ARG A 375 17.84 -0.26 2.32
CA ARG A 375 16.69 0.66 2.27
C ARG A 375 16.62 1.51 1.00
N ALA A 376 17.76 1.77 0.37
CA ALA A 376 17.87 2.64 -0.79
C ALA A 376 17.73 1.88 -2.12
N GLU A 377 18.31 0.68 -2.17
CA GLU A 377 18.38 -0.16 -3.36
C GLU A 377 17.00 -0.68 -3.78
N SER A 378 16.83 -0.88 -5.08
CA SER A 378 15.64 -1.46 -5.68
C SER A 378 15.29 -2.82 -5.04
N PRO A 379 14.11 -2.99 -4.42
CA PRO A 379 13.64 -4.27 -3.91
C PRO A 379 13.66 -5.34 -5.01
N ILE A 380 13.29 -4.97 -6.23
CA ILE A 380 13.37 -5.83 -7.41
C ILE A 380 14.81 -6.31 -7.66
N ALA A 381 15.77 -5.39 -7.74
CA ALA A 381 17.16 -5.74 -8.07
C ALA A 381 17.83 -6.56 -6.96
N ARG A 382 17.63 -6.17 -5.69
CA ARG A 382 18.18 -6.91 -4.55
C ARG A 382 17.54 -8.30 -4.42
N GLN A 383 16.22 -8.44 -4.64
CA GLN A 383 15.52 -9.74 -4.61
C GLN A 383 16.09 -10.69 -5.66
N ILE A 384 16.30 -10.22 -6.89
CA ILE A 384 16.94 -11.01 -7.96
C ILE A 384 18.35 -11.47 -7.55
N GLN A 385 19.20 -10.53 -7.10
CA GLN A 385 20.60 -10.82 -6.83
C GLN A 385 20.78 -11.69 -5.58
N LEU A 386 20.00 -11.46 -4.52
CA LEU A 386 20.00 -12.27 -3.31
C LEU A 386 19.37 -13.65 -3.53
N GLY A 387 18.31 -13.75 -4.33
CA GLY A 387 17.76 -15.04 -4.77
C GLY A 387 18.80 -15.87 -5.50
N SER A 388 19.50 -15.29 -6.47
CA SER A 388 20.63 -15.92 -7.17
C SER A 388 21.74 -16.36 -6.23
N PHE A 389 22.14 -15.53 -5.27
CA PHE A 389 23.20 -15.85 -4.32
C PHE A 389 22.80 -16.92 -3.31
N VAL A 390 21.59 -16.86 -2.75
CA VAL A 390 21.11 -17.86 -1.78
C VAL A 390 20.82 -19.20 -2.46
N ASP A 391 20.33 -19.20 -3.69
CA ASP A 391 20.21 -20.40 -4.51
C ASP A 391 21.59 -21.08 -4.74
N PHE A 392 22.63 -20.28 -5.02
CA PHE A 392 24.02 -20.78 -5.05
C PHE A 392 24.45 -21.35 -3.70
N LEU A 393 24.20 -20.68 -2.58
CA LEU A 393 24.56 -21.17 -1.23
C LEU A 393 23.87 -22.51 -0.91
N LEU A 394 22.58 -22.67 -1.27
CA LEU A 394 21.81 -23.90 -1.12
C LEU A 394 22.32 -25.05 -2.00
N LYS A 395 22.97 -24.75 -3.13
CA LYS A 395 23.60 -25.73 -4.03
C LYS A 395 25.04 -26.06 -3.61
N HIS A 396 25.73 -25.12 -2.98
CA HIS A 396 27.14 -25.25 -2.59
C HIS A 396 27.32 -25.97 -1.25
N PHE A 397 26.48 -25.65 -0.26
CA PHE A 397 26.49 -26.22 1.08
C PHE A 397 25.44 -27.32 1.23
N SER A 398 25.66 -28.27 2.15
CA SER A 398 24.59 -29.16 2.59
C SER A 398 23.52 -28.38 3.37
N ALA A 399 22.31 -28.92 3.47
CA ALA A 399 21.22 -28.27 4.17
C ALA A 399 21.56 -27.93 5.64
N GLU A 400 22.33 -28.76 6.35
CA GLU A 400 22.74 -28.49 7.73
C GLU A 400 23.81 -27.39 7.83
N GLU A 401 24.79 -27.38 6.94
CA GLU A 401 25.76 -26.28 6.82
C GLU A 401 25.06 -24.96 6.49
N PHE A 402 24.07 -24.99 5.58
CA PHE A 402 23.25 -23.83 5.25
C PHE A 402 22.40 -23.35 6.44
N LYS A 403 21.71 -24.24 7.16
CA LYS A 403 20.92 -23.88 8.37
C LYS A 403 21.79 -23.23 9.44
N GLN A 404 23.01 -23.72 9.64
CA GLN A 404 23.98 -23.14 10.57
C GLN A 404 24.42 -21.74 10.11
N LEU A 405 24.79 -21.59 8.84
CA LEU A 405 25.14 -20.31 8.22
C LEU A 405 23.98 -19.30 8.31
N TYR A 406 22.76 -19.74 8.03
CA TYR A 406 21.55 -18.93 8.08
C TYR A 406 21.29 -18.36 9.48
N ARG A 407 21.37 -19.22 10.50
CA ARG A 407 21.25 -18.81 11.91
C ARG A 407 22.38 -17.87 12.35
N ALA A 408 23.60 -18.09 11.88
CA ALA A 408 24.79 -17.35 12.31
C ALA A 408 25.02 -16.03 11.55
N TRP A 409 24.23 -15.72 10.51
CA TRP A 409 24.43 -14.52 9.71
C TRP A 409 24.19 -13.24 10.55
N PRO A 410 25.13 -12.27 10.56
CA PRO A 410 24.99 -11.04 11.32
C PRO A 410 23.85 -10.15 10.80
N GLN A 411 23.40 -9.19 11.61
CA GLN A 411 22.37 -8.22 11.20
C GLN A 411 22.84 -7.29 10.06
N SER A 412 24.16 -7.04 9.97
CA SER A 412 24.79 -6.25 8.92
C SER A 412 26.06 -6.95 8.42
N GLY A 413 26.33 -6.83 7.12
CA GLY A 413 27.49 -7.41 6.45
C GLY A 413 27.42 -8.94 6.32
N ALA A 414 28.60 -9.55 6.19
CA ALA A 414 28.77 -10.98 5.98
C ALA A 414 29.57 -11.64 7.13
N PRO A 415 29.36 -12.93 7.40
CA PRO A 415 30.24 -13.72 8.26
C PRO A 415 31.71 -13.65 7.81
N GLN A 416 32.64 -13.66 8.76
CA GLN A 416 34.09 -13.72 8.45
C GLN A 416 34.50 -15.11 7.93
N ASN A 417 33.89 -16.16 8.48
CA ASN A 417 34.15 -17.56 8.14
C ASN A 417 32.85 -18.24 7.71
N PHE A 418 32.94 -19.09 6.69
CA PHE A 418 31.84 -19.90 6.18
C PHE A 418 32.13 -21.40 6.42
N PRO A 419 31.13 -22.30 6.28
CA PRO A 419 31.37 -23.73 6.35
C PRO A 419 32.49 -24.16 5.38
N ARG A 420 33.18 -25.26 5.70
CA ARG A 420 34.32 -25.80 4.94
C ARG A 420 35.55 -24.87 4.84
N GLY A 421 35.62 -23.81 5.64
CA GLY A 421 36.74 -22.84 5.62
C GLY A 421 36.68 -21.87 4.45
N GLU A 422 35.52 -21.75 3.79
CA GLU A 422 35.30 -20.77 2.74
C GLU A 422 35.34 -19.33 3.30
N THR A 423 35.73 -18.38 2.45
CA THR A 423 35.77 -16.94 2.75
C THR A 423 34.77 -16.19 1.87
N TRP A 424 34.40 -14.97 2.28
CA TRP A 424 33.54 -14.10 1.47
C TRP A 424 34.03 -13.93 0.03
N ALA A 425 35.34 -13.67 -0.15
CA ALA A 425 35.94 -13.49 -1.47
C ALA A 425 35.88 -14.77 -2.32
N SER A 426 36.08 -15.95 -1.71
CA SER A 426 35.96 -17.25 -2.38
C SER A 426 34.52 -17.50 -2.84
N LEU A 427 33.54 -17.32 -1.96
CA LEU A 427 32.13 -17.53 -2.27
C LEU A 427 31.60 -16.53 -3.29
N ASN A 428 31.94 -15.25 -3.17
CA ASN A 428 31.52 -14.22 -4.12
C ASN A 428 32.05 -14.55 -5.53
N LYS A 429 33.32 -14.95 -5.66
CA LYS A 429 33.90 -15.38 -6.94
C LYS A 429 33.19 -16.62 -7.52
N LYS A 430 32.97 -17.65 -6.70
CA LYS A 430 32.27 -18.89 -7.13
C LYS A 430 30.82 -18.61 -7.53
N TRP A 431 30.14 -17.70 -6.82
CA TRP A 431 28.81 -17.23 -7.19
C TRP A 431 28.85 -16.46 -8.52
N GLU A 432 29.77 -15.52 -8.73
CA GLU A 432 29.91 -14.82 -10.03
C GLU A 432 30.15 -15.79 -11.20
N GLU A 433 30.99 -16.80 -11.00
CA GLU A 433 31.24 -17.87 -11.98
C GLU A 433 29.96 -18.68 -12.27
N ALA A 434 29.22 -19.09 -11.23
CA ALA A 434 27.93 -19.77 -11.37
C ALA A 434 26.83 -18.89 -12.00
N ALA A 435 26.79 -17.60 -11.65
CA ALA A 435 25.84 -16.62 -12.13
C ALA A 435 26.01 -16.37 -13.64
N ARG A 436 27.26 -16.30 -14.14
CA ARG A 436 27.53 -16.22 -15.59
C ARG A 436 26.94 -17.40 -16.39
N SER A 437 26.82 -18.58 -15.78
CA SER A 437 26.17 -19.73 -16.44
C SER A 437 24.66 -19.55 -16.66
N MET A 438 24.03 -18.60 -15.94
CA MET A 438 22.61 -18.26 -16.11
C MET A 438 22.35 -17.43 -17.38
N ALA A 439 23.38 -16.81 -17.98
CA ALA A 439 23.22 -15.88 -19.12
C ALA A 439 22.28 -16.36 -20.27
N PRO A 440 22.23 -17.65 -20.66
CA PRO A 440 21.28 -18.15 -21.67
C PRO A 440 19.80 -18.06 -21.29
N LEU A 441 19.49 -17.88 -20.00
CA LEU A 441 18.14 -17.78 -19.44
C LEU A 441 17.57 -16.35 -19.49
N ALA A 442 18.37 -15.35 -19.90
CA ALA A 442 17.92 -13.96 -19.96
C ALA A 442 16.63 -13.85 -20.81
N PRO A 443 15.57 -13.19 -20.32
CA PRO A 443 14.34 -13.00 -21.06
C PRO A 443 14.64 -12.46 -22.45
N ARG A 444 14.17 -13.17 -23.48
CA ARG A 444 14.31 -12.67 -24.84
C ARG A 444 13.57 -11.35 -24.91
N HIS A 445 14.24 -10.32 -25.40
CA HIS A 445 13.56 -9.09 -25.81
C HIS A 445 12.34 -9.48 -26.64
N LYS A 446 11.15 -9.09 -26.19
CA LYS A 446 10.06 -8.83 -27.15
C LYS A 446 10.69 -7.90 -28.17
N GLN A 447 10.66 -8.27 -29.46
CA GLN A 447 11.08 -7.30 -30.49
C GLN A 447 10.28 -6.03 -30.19
N PRO A 448 10.93 -4.85 -30.15
CA PRO A 448 10.19 -3.62 -29.95
C PRO A 448 9.10 -3.63 -31.01
N GLN A 449 7.83 -3.63 -30.58
CA GLN A 449 6.74 -3.49 -31.52
C GLN A 449 7.07 -2.22 -32.28
N THR A 450 7.21 -2.33 -33.60
CA THR A 450 7.54 -1.17 -34.42
C THR A 450 6.46 -0.16 -34.15
N ILE A 451 6.81 0.91 -33.40
CA ILE A 451 5.86 1.93 -32.97
C ILE A 451 5.16 2.34 -34.25
N SER A 452 3.86 2.05 -34.32
CA SER A 452 3.10 2.29 -35.53
C SER A 452 2.93 3.79 -35.66
N SER A 453 3.92 4.41 -36.31
CA SER A 453 4.05 5.85 -36.59
C SER A 453 2.88 6.43 -37.39
N LYS A 454 1.91 5.58 -37.73
CA LYS A 454 0.64 5.90 -38.36
C LYS A 454 -0.29 6.71 -37.45
N ASN A 455 -0.11 6.68 -36.12
CA ASN A 455 -0.97 7.39 -35.17
C ASN A 455 -0.21 8.42 -34.33
N PHE A 456 -0.61 9.68 -34.42
CA PHE A 456 -0.16 10.76 -33.54
C PHE A 456 -0.62 10.53 -32.09
N HIS A 457 0.30 10.66 -31.12
CA HIS A 457 -0.02 10.53 -29.70
C HIS A 457 -0.71 11.81 -29.18
N ARG A 458 -2.02 11.72 -28.98
CA ARG A 458 -2.84 12.67 -28.21
C ARG A 458 -2.69 12.30 -26.73
N GLY A 459 -1.57 12.71 -26.15
CA GLY A 459 -1.13 12.33 -24.82
C GLY A 459 -1.77 13.12 -23.68
N PHE A 460 -1.93 12.49 -22.51
CA PHE A 460 -2.30 13.13 -21.26
C PHE A 460 -1.27 12.85 -20.15
N CYS A 461 -0.96 13.85 -19.32
CA CYS A 461 -0.10 13.65 -18.14
C CYS A 461 -0.92 13.05 -17.00
N TYR A 462 -0.83 11.73 -16.82
CA TYR A 462 -1.63 11.01 -15.84
C TYR A 462 -0.90 10.97 -14.49
N ALA A 463 -1.25 11.92 -13.62
CA ALA A 463 -0.66 12.11 -12.29
C ALA A 463 -1.53 11.52 -11.17
N HIS A 464 -0.90 11.11 -10.07
CA HIS A 464 -1.56 10.51 -8.91
C HIS A 464 -2.13 11.57 -7.97
N GLU A 465 -3.46 11.72 -7.97
CA GLU A 465 -4.17 12.71 -7.14
C GLU A 465 -5.23 12.05 -6.23
N GLY A 466 -5.01 10.79 -5.82
CA GLY A 466 -5.92 10.03 -4.99
C GLY A 466 -5.22 9.15 -3.96
N TYR A 467 -5.36 9.52 -2.67
CA TYR A 467 -4.57 8.96 -1.57
C TYR A 467 -5.38 8.05 -0.63
N GLN A 468 -6.51 7.51 -1.09
CA GLN A 468 -7.37 6.59 -0.34
C GLN A 468 -7.48 5.20 -1.00
N ILE A 469 -6.52 4.81 -1.85
CA ILE A 469 -6.47 3.54 -2.61
C ILE A 469 -7.51 3.50 -3.75
N PHE A 470 -8.81 3.45 -3.44
CA PHE A 470 -9.90 3.34 -4.43
C PHE A 470 -9.94 4.50 -5.44
N ASN A 471 -9.29 5.63 -5.11
CA ASN A 471 -9.14 6.80 -5.95
C ASN A 471 -7.72 7.08 -6.46
N GLY A 472 -6.71 6.28 -6.08
CA GLY A 472 -5.35 6.37 -6.61
C GLY A 472 -5.14 5.53 -7.87
N TYR A 473 -3.90 5.47 -8.37
CA TYR A 473 -3.54 4.72 -9.59
C TYR A 473 -3.97 3.23 -9.64
N MET A 474 -4.16 2.53 -8.51
CA MET A 474 -4.70 1.15 -8.47
C MET A 474 -6.19 1.06 -8.12
N GLY A 475 -6.90 2.18 -8.06
CA GLY A 475 -8.32 2.25 -7.71
C GLY A 475 -9.26 2.43 -8.89
N HIS A 476 -10.47 1.91 -8.81
CA HIS A 476 -11.48 1.94 -9.86
C HIS A 476 -11.79 3.35 -10.37
N ARG A 477 -11.68 4.40 -9.54
CA ARG A 477 -11.85 5.79 -10.01
C ARG A 477 -10.74 6.23 -10.96
N SER A 478 -9.52 5.71 -10.81
CA SER A 478 -8.45 5.92 -11.77
C SER A 478 -8.81 5.26 -13.11
N ARG A 479 -9.35 4.03 -13.09
CA ARG A 479 -9.89 3.35 -14.28
C ARG A 479 -11.04 4.14 -14.94
N GLU A 480 -12.00 4.64 -14.16
CA GLU A 480 -13.08 5.52 -14.65
C GLU A 480 -12.54 6.81 -15.29
N ALA A 481 -11.47 7.39 -14.74
CA ALA A 481 -10.83 8.57 -15.31
C ALA A 481 -10.11 8.26 -16.63
N LEU A 482 -9.43 7.11 -16.74
CA LEU A 482 -8.81 6.65 -17.99
C LEU A 482 -9.88 6.38 -19.07
N GLN A 483 -11.02 5.81 -18.71
CA GLN A 483 -12.16 5.62 -19.63
C GLN A 483 -12.66 6.96 -20.20
N LYS A 484 -12.84 7.98 -19.34
CA LYS A 484 -13.22 9.34 -19.79
C LYS A 484 -12.15 10.00 -20.68
N LEU A 485 -10.87 9.76 -20.39
CA LEU A 485 -9.78 10.22 -21.27
C LEU A 485 -9.87 9.56 -22.66
N ALA A 486 -10.16 8.26 -22.72
CA ALA A 486 -10.38 7.54 -23.99
C ALA A 486 -11.58 8.09 -24.77
N GLU A 487 -12.71 8.36 -24.09
CA GLU A 487 -13.90 8.99 -24.68
C GLU A 487 -13.61 10.39 -25.27
N MET A 488 -12.71 11.15 -24.64
CA MET A 488 -12.20 12.44 -25.16
C MET A 488 -11.13 12.27 -26.25
N GLY A 489 -10.83 11.04 -26.68
CA GLY A 489 -9.92 10.72 -27.78
C GLY A 489 -8.44 10.63 -27.39
N VAL A 490 -8.08 10.67 -26.10
CA VAL A 490 -6.71 10.43 -25.62
C VAL A 490 -6.30 9.01 -26.00
N ASN A 491 -5.09 8.85 -26.56
CA ASN A 491 -4.54 7.55 -26.98
C ASN A 491 -3.13 7.28 -26.42
N ALA A 492 -2.68 8.11 -25.49
CA ALA A 492 -1.42 7.90 -24.77
C ALA A 492 -1.49 8.55 -23.38
N VAL A 493 -0.81 7.95 -22.40
CA VAL A 493 -0.67 8.50 -21.05
C VAL A 493 0.77 8.39 -20.57
N SER A 494 1.22 9.41 -19.85
CA SER A 494 2.46 9.32 -19.07
C SER A 494 2.15 9.12 -17.60
N ILE A 495 2.41 7.91 -17.08
CA ILE A 495 2.20 7.53 -15.69
C ILE A 495 3.45 7.93 -14.90
N THR A 496 3.29 8.80 -13.90
CA THR A 496 4.41 9.46 -13.23
C THR A 496 4.55 9.00 -11.77
N PRO A 497 5.59 8.21 -11.42
CA PRO A 497 6.06 8.08 -10.04
C PRO A 497 7.11 9.14 -9.71
N PHE A 498 7.24 9.47 -8.42
CA PHE A 498 8.20 10.44 -7.93
C PHE A 498 9.42 9.80 -7.23
N GLY A 499 10.58 10.41 -7.45
CA GLY A 499 11.83 10.17 -6.71
C GLY A 499 12.18 11.39 -5.88
N TYR A 500 12.20 11.27 -4.56
CA TYR A 500 12.35 12.43 -3.68
C TYR A 500 13.81 12.74 -3.35
N LEU A 501 14.27 13.93 -3.74
CA LEU A 501 15.58 14.53 -3.40
C LEU A 501 15.36 15.69 -2.42
N ARG A 502 15.99 15.69 -1.24
CA ARG A 502 15.77 16.75 -0.23
C ARG A 502 16.57 18.01 -0.46
N ASP A 503 17.82 17.87 -0.90
CA ASP A 503 18.80 18.93 -1.01
C ASP A 503 19.35 18.94 -2.46
N PRO A 504 19.19 20.03 -3.24
CA PRO A 504 19.69 20.09 -4.61
C PRO A 504 21.23 20.16 -4.67
N ASN A 505 21.91 20.41 -3.55
CA ASN A 505 23.35 20.58 -3.48
C ASN A 505 24.07 19.40 -2.79
N GLN A 506 23.38 18.29 -2.51
CA GLN A 506 23.97 17.09 -1.90
C GLN A 506 23.55 15.82 -2.65
N PRO A 507 24.48 14.89 -2.96
CA PRO A 507 24.12 13.59 -3.50
C PRO A 507 23.49 12.73 -2.39
N GLU A 508 22.23 12.34 -2.56
CA GLU A 508 21.56 11.33 -1.71
C GLU A 508 20.75 10.35 -2.57
N PHE A 509 20.44 9.19 -2.00
CA PHE A 509 19.55 8.22 -2.62
C PHE A 509 18.13 8.80 -2.80
N LEU A 510 17.65 8.77 -4.04
CA LEU A 510 16.29 9.16 -4.40
C LEU A 510 15.28 8.19 -3.76
N ARG A 511 14.52 8.68 -2.78
CA ARG A 511 13.46 7.88 -2.13
C ARG A 511 12.33 7.61 -3.11
N ARG A 512 11.86 6.36 -3.18
CA ARG A 512 10.67 5.95 -3.97
C ARG A 512 9.40 6.03 -3.12
N SER A 513 8.25 6.12 -3.77
CA SER A 513 6.93 5.99 -3.15
C SER A 513 6.62 4.52 -2.87
N GLU A 514 6.67 4.09 -1.60
CA GLU A 514 6.40 2.70 -1.19
C GLU A 514 5.08 2.55 -0.39
N GLY A 515 4.38 3.65 -0.11
CA GLY A 515 3.12 3.61 0.63
C GLY A 515 1.98 3.01 -0.21
N VAL A 516 1.11 2.24 0.43
CA VAL A 516 -0.10 1.65 -0.19
C VAL A 516 -1.04 2.69 -0.83
N ASN A 517 -0.92 3.97 -0.48
CA ASN A 517 -1.71 5.07 -1.02
C ASN A 517 -0.92 6.07 -1.91
N SER A 518 0.30 5.70 -2.31
CA SER A 518 1.20 6.48 -3.16
C SER A 518 1.53 5.73 -4.46
N GLU A 519 2.42 6.29 -5.27
CA GLU A 519 2.83 5.82 -6.60
C GLU A 519 3.77 4.59 -6.55
N ASN A 520 3.38 3.56 -5.80
CA ASN A 520 4.13 2.30 -5.66
C ASN A 520 4.06 1.44 -6.94
N ASP A 521 4.97 0.46 -7.05
CA ASP A 521 5.12 -0.48 -8.16
C ASP A 521 3.77 -1.04 -8.66
N GLU A 522 2.93 -1.55 -7.76
CA GLU A 522 1.65 -2.17 -8.13
C GLU A 522 0.63 -1.16 -8.65
N SER A 523 0.64 0.05 -8.11
CA SER A 523 -0.20 1.14 -8.60
C SER A 523 0.19 1.58 -10.01
N LEU A 524 1.49 1.61 -10.31
CA LEU A 524 2.00 2.00 -11.62
C LEU A 524 1.60 0.98 -12.70
N PHE A 525 1.83 -0.32 -12.45
CA PHE A 525 1.45 -1.33 -13.45
C PHE A 525 -0.08 -1.54 -13.54
N ALA A 526 -0.85 -1.33 -12.47
CA ALA A 526 -2.31 -1.35 -12.53
C ALA A 526 -2.87 -0.26 -13.47
N SER A 527 -2.41 0.99 -13.31
CA SER A 527 -2.75 2.10 -14.21
C SER A 527 -2.31 1.83 -15.66
N MET A 528 -1.13 1.22 -15.86
CA MET A 528 -0.64 0.85 -17.19
C MET A 528 -1.54 -0.20 -17.85
N TYR A 529 -1.91 -1.28 -17.15
CA TYR A 529 -2.79 -2.29 -17.71
C TYR A 529 -4.15 -1.71 -18.12
N TRP A 530 -4.71 -0.79 -17.32
CA TRP A 530 -5.97 -0.14 -17.67
C TRP A 530 -5.86 0.82 -18.87
N ALA A 531 -4.74 1.53 -19.01
CA ALA A 531 -4.47 2.35 -20.17
C ALA A 531 -4.34 1.49 -21.45
N GLN A 532 -3.60 0.37 -21.38
CA GLN A 532 -3.45 -0.56 -22.50
C GLN A 532 -4.75 -1.27 -22.87
N GLU A 533 -5.61 -1.63 -21.90
CA GLU A 533 -6.97 -2.16 -22.16
C GLU A 533 -7.84 -1.19 -22.97
N LEU A 534 -7.61 0.12 -22.83
CA LEU A 534 -8.31 1.17 -23.58
C LEU A 534 -7.61 1.52 -24.90
N GLY A 535 -6.59 0.76 -25.30
CA GLY A 535 -5.80 0.98 -26.51
C GLY A 535 -4.88 2.20 -26.44
N MET A 536 -4.54 2.68 -25.23
CA MET A 536 -3.59 3.78 -25.04
C MET A 536 -2.16 3.27 -24.94
N HIS A 537 -1.22 4.06 -25.46
CA HIS A 537 0.21 3.89 -25.19
C HIS A 537 0.53 4.34 -23.75
N ALA A 538 1.05 3.44 -22.92
CA ALA A 538 1.38 3.71 -21.52
C ALA A 538 2.90 3.92 -21.34
N MET A 539 3.30 5.18 -21.19
CA MET A 539 4.68 5.56 -20.87
C MET A 539 4.90 5.63 -19.36
N LEU A 540 5.90 4.92 -18.84
CA LEU A 540 6.43 5.15 -17.49
C LEU A 540 7.33 6.38 -17.51
N LYS A 541 7.04 7.38 -16.67
CA LYS A 541 7.78 8.65 -16.63
C LYS A 541 8.24 9.00 -15.20
N PRO A 542 9.25 8.31 -14.65
CA PRO A 542 9.80 8.64 -13.34
C PRO A 542 10.28 10.10 -13.30
N HIS A 543 10.05 10.78 -12.19
CA HIS A 543 10.33 12.22 -12.07
C HIS A 543 10.96 12.53 -10.72
N ILE A 544 12.11 13.22 -10.70
CA ILE A 544 12.67 13.76 -9.45
C ILE A 544 11.73 14.85 -8.92
N LEU A 545 11.49 14.85 -7.61
CA LEU A 545 10.73 15.89 -6.90
C LEU A 545 11.52 16.39 -5.69
N MET A 546 11.69 17.71 -5.60
CA MET A 546 12.48 18.32 -4.53
C MET A 546 11.69 18.39 -3.22
N ALA A 547 11.99 17.47 -2.30
CA ALA A 547 11.33 17.27 -1.01
C ALA A 547 11.82 18.27 0.05
N GLY A 548 11.39 19.53 -0.07
CA GLY A 548 11.73 20.60 0.86
C GLY A 548 10.52 21.44 1.30
N PRO A 549 10.69 22.41 2.24
CA PRO A 549 9.59 23.21 2.80
C PRO A 549 8.78 24.06 1.81
N ARG A 550 9.24 24.18 0.55
CA ARG A 550 8.61 25.00 -0.51
C ARG A 550 8.36 24.26 -1.83
N TRP A 551 8.69 22.96 -1.92
CA TRP A 551 8.74 22.18 -3.19
C TRP A 551 9.64 22.85 -4.26
N GLY A 552 10.90 22.45 -4.33
CA GLY A 552 11.88 23.03 -5.26
C GLY A 552 11.74 22.55 -6.72
N TRP A 553 12.46 23.19 -7.64
CA TRP A 553 12.53 22.77 -9.04
C TRP A 553 13.68 21.76 -9.20
N PRO A 554 13.47 20.57 -9.82
CA PRO A 554 14.56 19.66 -10.17
C PRO A 554 15.70 20.25 -11.03
N GLY A 555 15.50 21.42 -11.66
CA GLY A 555 16.54 22.16 -12.37
C GLY A 555 17.50 22.94 -11.46
N ASP A 556 17.19 23.05 -10.16
CA ASP A 556 18.07 23.69 -9.17
C ASP A 556 19.24 22.77 -8.75
N VAL A 557 19.22 21.49 -9.14
CA VAL A 557 20.20 20.46 -8.75
C VAL A 557 21.60 20.85 -9.23
N THR A 558 22.48 21.17 -8.28
CA THR A 558 23.81 21.75 -8.50
C THR A 558 24.78 21.18 -7.46
N MET A 559 25.49 20.09 -7.80
CA MET A 559 26.44 19.46 -6.88
C MET A 559 27.69 20.33 -6.65
N ASN A 560 28.26 20.25 -5.44
CA ASN A 560 29.39 21.13 -5.03
C ASN A 560 30.74 20.75 -5.67
N SER A 561 30.87 19.53 -6.22
CA SER A 561 32.11 19.02 -6.78
C SER A 561 31.86 17.97 -7.89
N PRO A 562 32.86 17.68 -8.74
CA PRO A 562 32.78 16.55 -9.69
C PRO A 562 32.53 15.20 -8.99
N GLN A 563 33.12 14.98 -7.82
CA GLN A 563 32.95 13.75 -7.04
C GLN A 563 31.53 13.61 -6.46
N ASP A 564 30.84 14.74 -6.22
CA ASP A 564 29.45 14.72 -5.81
C ASP A 564 28.49 14.51 -7.00
N TRP A 565 28.88 14.95 -8.21
CA TRP A 565 28.19 14.56 -9.45
C TRP A 565 28.30 13.06 -9.73
N GLU A 566 29.49 12.45 -9.57
CA GLU A 566 29.68 10.99 -9.69
C GLU A 566 28.73 10.23 -8.75
N LYS A 567 28.75 10.55 -7.44
CA LYS A 567 27.83 9.94 -6.45
C LYS A 567 26.36 10.20 -6.75
N PHE A 568 26.01 11.37 -7.27
CA PHE A 568 24.63 11.67 -7.67
C PHE A 568 24.18 10.75 -8.81
N PHE A 569 25.02 10.54 -9.82
CA PHE A 569 24.71 9.62 -10.91
C PHE A 569 24.69 8.15 -10.46
N ASP A 570 25.55 7.72 -9.53
CA ASP A 570 25.46 6.39 -8.90
C ASP A 570 24.10 6.19 -8.20
N CYS A 571 23.63 7.21 -7.47
CA CYS A 571 22.32 7.18 -6.80
C CYS A 571 21.16 7.20 -7.80
N TYR A 572 21.28 8.00 -8.87
CA TYR A 572 20.30 8.10 -9.94
C TYR A 572 20.20 6.80 -10.75
N GLU A 573 21.31 6.15 -11.08
CA GLU A 573 21.32 4.89 -11.83
C GLU A 573 20.57 3.79 -11.06
N ARG A 574 20.85 3.62 -9.76
CA ARG A 574 20.14 2.66 -8.90
C ARG A 574 18.62 2.91 -8.87
N TRP A 575 18.22 4.19 -8.79
CA TRP A 575 16.83 4.61 -8.81
C TRP A 575 16.15 4.40 -10.18
N MET A 576 16.84 4.74 -11.28
CA MET A 576 16.29 4.62 -12.63
C MET A 576 16.23 3.15 -13.10
N ARG A 577 17.22 2.33 -12.71
CA ARG A 577 17.26 0.87 -12.93
C ARG A 577 16.03 0.17 -12.36
N HIS A 578 15.53 0.61 -11.21
CA HIS A 578 14.29 0.09 -10.63
C HIS A 578 13.11 0.22 -11.61
N TYR A 579 12.90 1.41 -12.18
CA TYR A 579 11.83 1.65 -13.13
C TYR A 579 12.08 1.03 -14.51
N ALA A 580 13.34 0.87 -14.92
CA ALA A 580 13.69 0.12 -16.12
C ALA A 580 13.31 -1.37 -15.99
N LEU A 581 13.59 -1.99 -14.84
CA LEU A 581 13.12 -3.33 -14.52
C LEU A 581 11.60 -3.40 -14.44
N LEU A 582 10.96 -2.43 -13.78
CA LEU A 582 9.49 -2.37 -13.69
C LEU A 582 8.84 -2.28 -15.08
N ALA A 583 9.38 -1.44 -15.97
CA ALA A 583 8.92 -1.29 -17.34
C ALA A 583 9.05 -2.59 -18.14
N GLU A 584 10.21 -3.26 -18.06
CA GLU A 584 10.46 -4.51 -18.79
C GLU A 584 9.67 -5.70 -18.22
N MET A 585 9.56 -5.83 -16.90
CA MET A 585 8.82 -6.90 -16.22
C MET A 585 7.33 -6.88 -16.54
N TYR A 586 6.68 -5.73 -16.41
CA TYR A 586 5.23 -5.62 -16.52
C TYR A 586 4.74 -5.21 -17.91
N GLY A 587 5.64 -4.73 -18.78
CA GLY A 587 5.35 -4.46 -20.19
C GLY A 587 4.80 -3.07 -20.49
N PHE A 588 5.38 -2.03 -19.88
CA PHE A 588 5.12 -0.65 -20.29
C PHE A 588 5.58 -0.40 -21.73
N ASP A 589 4.86 0.42 -22.49
CA ASP A 589 5.13 0.65 -23.91
C ASP A 589 6.37 1.53 -24.15
N SER A 590 6.69 2.41 -23.20
CA SER A 590 7.96 3.15 -23.20
C SER A 590 8.36 3.61 -21.79
N LEU A 591 9.66 3.89 -21.64
CA LEU A 591 10.25 4.51 -20.45
C LEU A 591 10.83 5.87 -20.84
N CYS A 592 10.51 6.90 -20.07
CA CYS A 592 11.18 8.20 -20.18
C CYS A 592 12.47 8.19 -19.36
N LEU A 593 13.54 8.74 -19.93
CA LEU A 593 14.86 8.96 -19.30
C LEU A 593 15.14 10.47 -19.22
#